data_AF-A0A838JHL4-F1
#
_entry.id   AF-A0A838JHL4-F1
#
_cell.length_a   1.000
_cell.length_b   1.000
_cell.length_c   1.000
_cell.angle_alpha   90.00
_cell.angle_beta   90.00
_cell.angle_gamma   90.00
#
_symmetry.space_group_name_H-M   'P 1'
#
loop_
_entity.id
_entity.type
_entity.pdbx_description
1 polymer ?
#
loop_
_entity_poly.entity_id
_entity_poly.type
_entity_poly.pdbx_seq_one_letter_code
_entity_poly.pdbx_strand_id
1 'polypeptide(L)' 'MLRLKSSAAETVMIGDNLGVDIKAGIAAGTHTLLVFSGKDTPESLAKSSIQPEYVYTDLAALLQEFTAQEIQNR' A
#
# COMPACT_ATOMS: atom_id res chain seq x y z
N MET A 1 -4.72 -13.06 8.44
CA MET A 1 -3.75 -12.28 9.26
C MET A 1 -3.38 -12.92 10.61
N LEU A 2 -3.56 -14.25 10.76
CA LEU A 2 -3.32 -14.98 12.01
C LEU A 2 -1.94 -14.72 12.66
N ARG A 3 -0.87 -14.63 11.85
CA ARG A 3 0.48 -14.33 12.35
C ARG A 3 0.67 -12.87 12.80
N LEU A 4 -0.01 -11.94 12.14
CA LEU A 4 0.00 -10.51 12.47
C LEU A 4 -0.89 -10.20 13.68
N LYS A 5 -1.78 -11.13 14.08
CA LYS A 5 -2.76 -10.96 15.16
C LYS A 5 -3.65 -9.71 14.98
N SER A 6 -3.99 -9.41 13.75
CA SER A 6 -4.85 -8.30 13.32
C SER A 6 -6.00 -8.79 12.44
N SER A 7 -7.02 -7.97 12.26
CA SER A 7 -8.07 -8.15 11.25
C SER A 7 -7.69 -7.54 9.89
N ALA A 8 -8.50 -7.81 8.87
CA ALA A 8 -8.32 -7.28 7.52
C ALA A 8 -8.37 -5.75 7.48
N ALA A 9 -9.34 -5.16 8.16
CA ALA A 9 -9.50 -3.71 8.27
C ALA A 9 -8.36 -3.04 9.05
N GLU A 10 -7.62 -3.78 9.87
CA GLU A 10 -6.47 -3.26 10.64
C GLU A 10 -5.12 -3.50 9.95
N THR A 11 -5.14 -4.03 8.72
CA THR A 11 -3.92 -4.44 8.02
C THR A 11 -3.85 -3.80 6.64
N VAL A 12 -2.65 -3.43 6.22
CA VAL A 12 -2.36 -2.93 4.88
C VAL A 12 -1.41 -3.88 4.14
N MET A 13 -1.74 -4.19 2.89
CA MET A 13 -0.84 -4.85 1.93
C MET A 13 -0.05 -3.78 1.19
N ILE A 14 1.28 -3.83 1.29
CA ILE A 14 2.20 -2.90 0.64
C ILE A 14 3.02 -3.67 -0.40
N GLY A 15 3.11 -3.17 -1.62
CA GLY A 15 3.93 -3.77 -2.67
C GLY A 15 4.10 -2.88 -3.90
N ASP A 16 4.83 -3.36 -4.89
CA ASP A 16 5.21 -2.63 -6.11
C ASP A 16 4.52 -3.16 -7.37
N ASN A 17 3.66 -4.17 -7.24
CA ASN A 17 3.02 -4.84 -8.37
C ASN A 17 1.49 -4.92 -8.20
N LEU A 18 0.78 -4.29 -9.13
CA LEU A 18 -0.69 -4.23 -9.17
C LEU A 18 -1.32 -5.62 -9.32
N GLY A 19 -0.75 -6.46 -10.18
CA GLY A 19 -1.30 -7.78 -10.50
C GLY A 19 -1.04 -8.85 -9.44
N VAL A 20 -0.13 -8.58 -8.50
CA VAL A 20 0.27 -9.51 -7.43
C VAL A 20 -0.09 -8.95 -6.08
N ASP A 21 0.60 -7.91 -5.62
CA ASP A 21 0.48 -7.42 -4.24
C ASP A 21 -0.86 -6.74 -4.03
N ILE A 22 -1.20 -5.76 -4.88
CA ILE A 22 -2.45 -5.00 -4.73
C ILE A 22 -3.66 -5.88 -4.98
N LYS A 23 -3.60 -6.74 -6.00
CA LYS A 23 -4.66 -7.73 -6.25
C LYS A 23 -4.86 -8.68 -5.08
N ALA A 24 -3.77 -9.16 -4.47
CA ALA A 24 -3.84 -10.03 -3.30
C ALA A 24 -4.42 -9.31 -2.08
N GLY A 25 -4.03 -8.06 -1.84
CA GLY A 25 -4.57 -7.23 -0.75
C GLY A 25 -6.08 -7.01 -0.89
N ILE A 26 -6.55 -6.62 -2.08
CA ILE A 26 -7.99 -6.48 -2.37
C ILE A 26 -8.73 -7.80 -2.12
N ALA A 27 -8.20 -8.91 -2.65
CA ALA A 27 -8.82 -10.23 -2.47
C ALA A 27 -8.84 -10.68 -1.00
N ALA A 28 -7.86 -10.25 -0.20
CA ALA A 28 -7.79 -10.52 1.23
C ALA A 28 -8.64 -9.56 2.08
N GLY A 29 -9.24 -8.53 1.47
CA GLY A 29 -10.04 -7.51 2.15
C GLY A 29 -9.22 -6.57 3.04
N THR A 30 -7.91 -6.46 2.79
CA THR A 30 -7.02 -5.54 3.52
C THR A 30 -6.99 -4.18 2.84
N HIS A 31 -6.51 -3.16 3.56
CA HIS A 31 -6.10 -1.93 2.90
C HIS A 31 -4.98 -2.20 1.89
N THR A 32 -4.83 -1.36 0.87
CA THR A 32 -3.80 -1.52 -0.17
C THR A 32 -3.00 -0.27 -0.44
N LEU A 33 -1.68 -0.43 -0.57
CA LEU A 33 -0.74 0.65 -0.84
C LEU A 33 0.29 0.22 -1.88
N LEU A 34 0.35 0.95 -2.99
CA LEU A 34 1.35 0.75 -4.03
C LEU A 34 2.56 1.67 -3.80
N VAL A 35 3.76 1.12 -3.94
CA VAL A 35 4.99 1.91 -4.05
C VAL A 35 5.59 1.80 -5.45
N PHE A 36 6.07 2.90 -6.01
CA PHE A 36 6.66 2.94 -7.35
C PHE A 36 8.17 2.60 -7.39
N SER A 37 8.71 2.00 -6.34
CA SER A 37 10.12 1.64 -6.25
C SER A 37 10.51 0.38 -7.05
N GLY A 38 9.57 -0.23 -7.76
CA GLY A 38 9.75 -1.52 -8.43
C GLY A 38 9.03 -1.64 -9.77
N LYS A 39 8.08 -2.57 -9.89
CA LYS A 39 7.54 -3.03 -11.17
C LYS A 39 6.56 -2.06 -11.84
N ASP A 40 5.49 -1.70 -11.15
CA ASP A 40 4.45 -0.83 -11.71
C ASP A 40 4.84 0.64 -11.59
N THR A 41 4.32 1.46 -12.52
CA THR A 41 4.65 2.88 -12.65
C THR A 41 3.36 3.71 -12.60
N PRO A 42 3.44 5.05 -12.44
CA PRO A 42 2.26 5.90 -12.52
C PRO A 42 1.47 5.71 -13.83
N GLU A 43 2.15 5.47 -14.95
CA GLU A 43 1.53 5.26 -16.25
C GLU A 43 0.83 3.89 -16.34
N SER A 44 1.39 2.84 -15.73
CA SER A 44 0.72 1.53 -15.70
C SER A 44 -0.49 1.56 -14.77
N LEU A 45 -0.38 2.23 -13.62
CA LEU A 45 -1.48 2.46 -12.70
C LEU A 45 -2.66 3.20 -13.36
N ALA A 46 -2.37 4.26 -14.12
CA ALA A 46 -3.41 5.04 -14.81
C ALA A 46 -4.23 4.22 -15.82
N LYS A 47 -3.66 3.12 -16.33
CA LYS A 47 -4.31 2.22 -17.30
C LYS A 47 -4.91 0.97 -16.66
N SER A 48 -4.64 0.74 -15.38
CA SER A 48 -5.03 -0.46 -14.66
C SER A 48 -6.48 -0.39 -14.20
N SER A 49 -7.18 -1.52 -14.25
CA SER A 49 -8.48 -1.68 -13.59
C SER A 49 -8.34 -2.03 -12.10
N ILE A 50 -7.14 -2.42 -11.65
CA ILE A 50 -6.79 -2.66 -10.26
C ILE A 50 -6.25 -1.34 -9.70
N GLN A 51 -6.91 -0.81 -8.68
CA GLN A 51 -6.57 0.47 -8.06
C GLN A 51 -6.28 0.26 -6.58
N PRO A 52 -5.09 0.65 -6.08
CA PRO A 52 -4.79 0.67 -4.65
C PRO A 52 -5.50 1.84 -3.99
N GLU A 53 -5.62 1.81 -2.65
CA GLU A 53 -6.16 2.95 -1.89
C GLU A 53 -5.13 4.06 -1.70
N TYR A 54 -3.86 3.70 -1.59
CA TYR A 54 -2.77 4.62 -1.36
C TYR A 54 -1.64 4.39 -2.36
N VAL A 55 -0.90 5.45 -2.67
CA VAL A 55 0.19 5.42 -3.62
C VAL A 55 1.33 6.30 -3.12
N TYR A 56 2.54 5.75 -3.11
CA TYR A 56 3.76 6.46 -2.72
C TYR A 56 4.87 6.20 -3.73
N THR A 57 5.84 7.11 -3.79
CA THR A 57 7.02 6.90 -4.63
C THR A 57 7.85 5.72 -4.15
N ASP A 58 8.06 5.61 -2.84
CA ASP A 58 8.80 4.53 -2.18
C ASP A 58 8.43 4.43 -0.69
N LEU A 59 9.05 3.49 0.03
CA LEU A 59 8.85 3.32 1.47
C LEU A 59 9.44 4.47 2.30
N ALA A 60 10.44 5.20 1.81
CA ALA A 60 11.03 6.31 2.53
C ALA A 60 10.06 7.50 2.58
N ALA A 61 9.39 7.81 1.47
CA ALA A 61 8.33 8.81 1.40
C ALA A 61 7.18 8.47 2.37
N LEU A 62 6.78 7.18 2.40
CA LEU A 62 5.78 6.69 3.36
C LEU A 62 6.20 6.92 4.82
N LEU A 63 7.43 6.53 5.19
CA LEU A 63 7.94 6.69 6.55
C LEU A 63 8.07 8.15 6.98
N GLN A 64 8.45 9.05 6.07
CA GLN A 64 8.54 10.48 6.34
C GLN A 64 7.17 11.05 6.73
N GLU A 65 6.12 10.70 5.98
CA GLU A 65 4.76 11.14 6.27
C GLU A 65 4.26 10.58 7.62
N PHE A 66 4.43 9.27 7.87
CA PHE A 66 4.02 8.64 9.12
C PHE A 66 4.71 9.28 10.34
N THR A 67 6.01 9.54 10.24
CA THR A 67 6.77 10.16 11.34
C THR A 67 6.30 11.59 11.60
N ALA A 68 6.00 12.36 10.54
CA ALA A 68 5.48 13.71 10.68
C ALA A 68 4.11 13.72 11.39
N GLN A 69 3.23 12.78 11.06
CA GLN A 69 1.92 12.64 11.71
C GLN A 69 2.05 12.21 13.17
N GLU A 70 2.96 11.30 13.52
CA GLU A 70 3.19 10.93 14.93
C GLU A 70 3.66 12.10 15.79
N ILE A 71 4.49 13.00 15.24
CA ILE A 71 4.91 14.22 15.95
C ILE A 71 3.74 15.18 16.14
N GLN A 72 2.87 15.33 15.14
CA GLN A 72 1.71 16.22 15.22
C GLN A 72 0.61 15.70 16.17
N ASN A 73 0.51 14.39 16.34
CA ASN A 73 -0.50 13.74 17.17
C ASN A 73 -0.06 13.55 18.64
N ARG A 74 1.12 14.05 19.02
CA ARG A 74 1.65 14.10 20.39
C ARG A 74 1.47 15.48 21.00
#